data_AF-A0A6A3DUL9-F1
#
_entry.id   AF-A0A6A3DUL9-F1
#
_cell.length_a   1.000
_cell.length_b   1.000
_cell.length_c   1.000
_cell.angle_alpha   90.00
_cell.angle_beta   90.00
_cell.angle_gamma   90.00
#
_symmetry.space_group_name_H-M   'P 1'
#
loop_
_entity.id
_entity.type
_entity.pdbx_description
1 polymer ?
#
loop_
_entity_poly.entity_id
_entity_poly.type
_entity_poly.pdbx_seq_one_letter_code
_entity_poly.pdbx_strand_id
1 'polypeptide(L)' 'MCTQIKANGDVPQQRSPSREVMVFKIGGGNYNDYQNLLTYAKGQQPPRSIWYGCTELLNPEAFLHPSEHKPLVGMTTG' A
#
# COMPACT_ATOMS: atom_id res chain seq x y z
N MET A 1 -34.10 -8.15 7.35
CA MET A 1 -33.31 -6.94 7.68
C MET A 1 -33.33 -6.79 9.19
N CYS A 2 -32.19 -6.95 9.85
CA CYS A 2 -32.04 -6.57 11.25
C CYS A 2 -30.68 -5.88 11.38
N THR A 3 -30.72 -4.58 11.65
CA THR A 3 -29.55 -3.76 11.92
C THR A 3 -29.36 -3.73 13.43
N GLN A 4 -28.26 -4.29 13.92
CA GLN A 4 -27.83 -4.11 15.30
C GLN A 4 -26.64 -3.14 15.30
N ILE A 5 -26.86 -1.94 15.84
CA ILE A 5 -25.79 -0.99 16.14
C ILE A 5 -25.42 -1.17 17.61
N LYS A 6 -24.20 -1.66 17.87
CA LYS A 6 -23.56 -1.58 19.19
C LYS A 6 -22.40 -0.59 19.09
N ALA A 7 -22.53 0.54 19.78
CA ALA A 7 -21.50 1.55 19.88
C ALA A 7 -20.51 1.16 20.99
N ASN A 8 -19.32 0.72 20.59
CA ASN A 8 -18.05 0.90 21.29
C ASN A 8 -16.95 0.36 20.37
N GLY A 9 -16.32 1.21 19.55
CA GLY A 9 -15.15 0.88 18.73
C GLY A 9 -15.35 -0.11 17.56
N ASP A 10 -16.54 -0.67 17.39
CA ASP A 10 -16.87 -1.63 16.33
C ASP A 10 -17.21 -0.86 15.04
N VAL A 11 -16.18 -0.34 14.36
CA VAL A 11 -16.31 0.00 12.93
C VAL A 11 -16.80 -1.27 12.25
N PRO A 12 -17.95 -1.30 11.55
CA PRO A 12 -18.42 -2.48 10.86
C PRO A 12 -17.32 -2.94 9.92
N GLN A 13 -16.57 -3.96 10.33
CA GLN A 13 -15.46 -4.44 9.54
C GLN A 13 -16.14 -5.11 8.36
N GLN A 14 -16.11 -4.46 7.20
CA GLN A 14 -16.66 -5.01 5.98
C GLN A 14 -15.87 -6.28 5.68
N ARG A 15 -16.40 -7.44 6.12
CA ARG A 15 -15.75 -8.75 5.97
C ARG A 15 -15.78 -9.24 4.53
N SER A 16 -16.56 -8.57 3.67
CA SER A 16 -16.60 -8.85 2.24
C SER A 16 -15.28 -8.39 1.61
N PRO A 17 -14.49 -9.30 1.00
CA PRO A 17 -13.25 -8.93 0.35
C PRO A 17 -13.55 -7.92 -0.77
N SER A 18 -13.04 -6.69 -0.62
CA SER A 18 -13.15 -5.69 -1.67
C SER A 18 -12.30 -6.12 -2.86
N ARG A 19 -12.85 -5.97 -4.07
CA ARG A 19 -12.14 -6.25 -5.31
C ARG A 19 -11.09 -5.19 -5.63
N GLU A 20 -11.30 -3.97 -5.14
CA GLU A 20 -10.38 -2.83 -5.28
C GLU A 20 -9.89 -2.39 -3.90
N VAL A 21 -8.59 -2.17 -3.78
CA VAL A 21 -7.92 -1.77 -2.54
C VAL A 21 -6.91 -0.68 -2.83
N MET A 22 -6.85 0.35 -2.00
CA MET A 22 -5.78 1.34 -2.00
C MET A 22 -4.87 1.13 -0.79
N VAL A 23 -3.57 1.07 -1.03
CA VAL A 23 -2.53 0.95 0.01
C VAL A 23 -1.68 2.21 -0.04
N PHE A 24 -1.70 3.01 1.02
CA PHE A 24 -0.86 4.20 1.14
C PHE A 24 0.15 4.05 2.28
N LYS A 25 1.44 4.00 1.96
CA LYS A 25 2.52 3.83 2.95
C LYS A 25 3.10 5.18 3.38
N ILE A 26 3.04 5.47 4.67
CA ILE A 26 3.61 6.68 5.28
C ILE A 26 5.07 6.43 5.67
N GLY A 27 5.94 7.40 5.42
CA GLY A 27 7.35 7.34 5.81
C GLY A 27 8.25 6.60 4.82
N GLY A 28 7.77 6.39 3.59
CA GLY A 28 8.55 5.79 2.51
C GLY A 28 8.02 4.44 2.04
N GLY A 29 7.85 4.33 0.74
CA GLY A 29 7.57 3.11 0.00
C GLY A 29 8.79 2.63 -0.79
N ASN A 30 8.75 1.40 -1.25
CA ASN A 30 9.75 0.85 -2.15
C ASN A 30 9.11 -0.03 -3.22
N TYR A 31 9.85 -0.33 -4.28
CA TYR A 31 9.33 -1.15 -5.38
C TYR A 31 9.11 -2.62 -4.99
N ASN A 32 9.89 -3.18 -4.06
CA ASN A 32 9.68 -4.55 -3.59
C ASN A 32 8.33 -4.71 -2.90
N ASP A 33 7.91 -3.75 -2.09
CA ASP A 33 6.61 -3.73 -1.43
C ASP A 33 5.48 -3.72 -2.47
N TYR A 34 5.60 -2.88 -3.51
CA TYR A 34 4.65 -2.86 -4.61
C TYR A 34 4.59 -4.21 -5.35
N GLN A 35 5.73 -4.82 -5.67
CA GLN A 35 5.77 -6.12 -6.34
C GLN A 35 5.20 -7.24 -5.46
N ASN A 36 5.49 -7.23 -4.17
CA ASN A 36 4.95 -8.19 -3.21
C ASN A 36 3.42 -8.05 -3.11
N LEU A 37 2.91 -6.82 -3.01
CA LEU A 37 1.47 -6.55 -3.00
C LEU A 37 0.80 -6.96 -4.32
N LEU A 38 1.39 -6.63 -5.46
CA LEU A 38 0.88 -7.00 -6.77
C LEU A 38 0.81 -8.52 -6.94
N THR A 39 1.84 -9.23 -6.48
CA THR A 39 1.90 -10.71 -6.49
C THR A 39 0.82 -11.30 -5.60
N TYR A 40 0.67 -10.77 -4.38
CA TYR A 40 -0.39 -11.15 -3.46
C TYR A 40 -1.78 -10.95 -4.06
N ALA A 41 -2.03 -9.80 -4.70
CA ALA A 41 -3.32 -9.45 -5.29
C ALA A 41 -3.73 -10.42 -6.39
N LYS A 42 -2.79 -10.79 -7.26
CA LYS A 42 -2.98 -11.74 -8.37
C LYS A 42 -3.24 -13.17 -7.86
N GLY A 43 -2.66 -13.55 -6.73
CA GLY A 43 -2.85 -14.86 -6.12
C GLY A 43 -4.19 -15.04 -5.39
N GLN A 44 -4.97 -13.97 -5.20
CA GLN A 44 -6.30 -14.07 -4.59
C GLN A 44 -7.34 -14.66 -5.54
N GLN A 45 -8.38 -15.28 -4.99
CA GLN A 45 -9.55 -15.74 -5.76
C GLN A 45 -10.82 -15.08 -5.19
N PRO A 46 -11.45 -14.14 -5.93
CA PRO A 46 -11.00 -13.59 -7.21
C PRO A 46 -9.74 -12.70 -7.07
N PRO A 47 -8.98 -12.47 -8.16
CA PRO A 47 -7.86 -11.52 -8.14
C PRO A 47 -8.32 -10.14 -7.68
N ARG A 48 -7.45 -9.44 -6.95
CA ARG A 48 -7.71 -8.08 -6.45
C ARG A 48 -6.96 -7.05 -7.28
N SER A 49 -7.56 -5.88 -7.43
CA SER A 49 -6.92 -4.69 -7.95
C SER A 49 -6.36 -3.86 -6.80
N ILE A 50 -5.08 -3.46 -6.89
CA ILE A 50 -4.41 -2.69 -5.86
C ILE A 50 -3.85 -1.41 -6.44
N TRP A 51 -4.16 -0.29 -5.78
CA TRP A 51 -3.53 1.00 -5.99
C TRP A 51 -2.50 1.24 -4.89
N TYR A 52 -1.22 1.28 -5.24
CA TYR A 52 -0.14 1.53 -4.27
C TYR A 52 0.31 2.99 -4.35
N GLY A 53 0.32 3.66 -3.21
CA GLY A 53 0.88 4.98 -3.02
C GLY A 53 1.80 5.00 -1.81
N CYS A 54 2.68 5.99 -1.76
CA CYS A 54 3.53 6.25 -0.61
C CYS A 54 3.89 7.74 -0.57
N THR A 55 4.35 8.21 0.60
CA THR A 55 4.83 9.59 0.74
C THR A 55 6.04 9.86 -0.17
N GLU A 56 6.99 8.92 -0.18
CA GLU A 56 8.26 9.00 -0.92
C GLU A 56 8.64 7.60 -1.41
N LEU A 57 9.16 7.48 -2.63
CA LEU A 57 9.63 6.20 -3.17
C LEU A 57 11.14 6.08 -3.00
N LEU A 58 11.57 5.12 -2.19
CA LEU A 58 12.93 4.99 -1.69
C LEU A 58 13.58 3.70 -2.20
N ASN A 59 14.88 3.75 -2.51
CA ASN A 59 15.74 2.57 -2.55
C ASN A 59 16.33 2.33 -1.14
N PRO A 60 16.97 1.17 -0.89
CA PRO A 60 17.53 0.88 0.42
C PRO A 60 18.53 1.93 0.91
N GLU A 61 19.31 2.51 0.00
CA GLU A 61 20.34 3.50 0.33
C GLU A 61 19.73 4.83 0.79
N ALA A 62 18.73 5.35 0.08
CA ALA A 62 18.00 6.55 0.46
C ALA A 62 17.22 6.38 1.77
N PHE A 63 16.81 5.15 2.10
CA PHE A 63 16.18 4.83 3.38
C PHE A 63 17.21 4.84 4.54
N LEU A 64 18.42 4.33 4.32
CA LEU A 64 19.50 4.30 5.32
C LEU A 64 20.19 5.66 5.49
N HIS A 65 20.25 6.44 4.42
CA HIS A 65 20.87 7.76 4.37
C HIS A 65 19.88 8.84 3.90
N PRO A 66 18.86 9.19 4.72
CA PRO A 66 17.87 10.20 4.33
C PRO A 66 18.46 11.59 4.12
N SER A 67 19.65 11.88 4.67
CA SER A 67 20.33 13.16 4.49
C SER A 67 20.94 13.35 3.10
N GLU A 68 21.12 12.27 2.32
CA GLU A 68 21.73 12.30 0.98
C GLU A 68 20.68 12.19 -0.13
N HIS A 69 19.44 12.57 0.20
CA HIS A 69 18.25 12.18 -0.53
C HIS A 69 18.25 12.57 -2.01
N LYS A 70 18.33 11.56 -2.90
CA LYS A 70 17.92 11.68 -4.29
C LYS A 70 16.64 10.85 -4.48
N PRO A 71 15.46 11.47 -4.60
CA PRO A 71 14.23 10.73 -4.82
C PRO A 71 14.31 9.92 -6.11
N LEU A 72 13.86 8.66 -6.06
CA LEU A 72 13.94 7.75 -7.21
C LEU A 72 13.16 8.24 -8.44
N VAL A 73 12.17 9.11 -8.25
CA VAL A 73 11.37 9.72 -9.32
C VAL A 73 12.22 10.67 -10.19
N GLY A 74 13.45 11.01 -9.79
CA GLY A 74 14.38 11.87 -10.54
C GLY A 74 15.69 11.20 -10.99
N MET A 75 15.82 9.87 -10.93
CA MET A 75 17.06 9.15 -11.27
C MET A 75 17.10 8.55 -12.68
N THR A 76 16.10 8.80 -13.54
CA THR A 76 15.99 8.25 -14.91
C THR A 76 16.55 9.14 -16.03
N THR A 77 17.41 10.12 -15.74
CA THR A 77 18.14 10.85 -16.79
C THR A 77 19.63 10.85 -16.48
N GLY A 78 20.33 9.98 -17.18
CA GLY A 78 21.78 9.82 -17.24
C GLY A 78 22.11 8.93 -18.43
#